data_AF-A0AAV6V9X8-F1
#
_entry.id   AF-A0AAV6V9X8-F1
#
_cell.length_a   1.000
_cell.length_b   1.000
_cell.length_c   1.000
_cell.angle_alpha   90.00
_cell.angle_beta   90.00
_cell.angle_gamma   90.00
#
_symmetry.space_group_name_H-M   'P 1'
#
loop_
_entity.id
_entity.type
_entity.pdbx_description
1 polymer ?
#
loop_
_entity_poly.entity_id
_entity_poly.type
_entity_poly.pdbx_seq_one_letter_code
_entity_poly.pdbx_strand_id
1 'polypeptide(L)'
;MNIDNFFKWVEEKLIHNIPPNSVICTENASYHTKVLDPVPSKYSTKKKLIEWLVEKNIVHNPNTRKTELYDLVQANAPPAKKYYIDELFKTNGHDVLRIPPSGVGRT
;
A
#
# COMPACT_ATOMS: atom_id res chain seq x y z
N MET A 1 -12.84 6.45 14.01
CA MET A 1 -12.01 7.42 13.26
C MET A 1 -12.21 7.13 11.76
N ASN A 2 -12.50 8.13 10.92
CA ASN A 2 -12.58 7.93 9.46
C ASN A 2 -11.17 8.09 8.86
N ILE A 3 -10.90 7.38 7.76
CA ILE A 3 -9.63 7.41 7.04
C ILE A 3 -9.27 8.83 6.59
N ASP A 4 -10.23 9.61 6.10
CA ASP A 4 -9.99 10.98 5.63
C ASP A 4 -9.62 11.91 6.78
N ASN A 5 -10.30 11.78 7.93
CA ASN A 5 -9.98 12.54 9.13
C ASN A 5 -8.60 12.18 9.68
N PHE A 6 -8.21 10.91 9.58
CA PHE A 6 -6.88 10.46 9.97
C PHE A 6 -5.80 11.05 9.05
N PHE A 7 -5.96 10.95 7.74
CA PHE A 7 -5.01 11.54 6.78
C PHE A 7 -4.87 13.04 6.97
N LYS A 8 -5.99 13.76 7.09
CA LYS A 8 -6.00 15.20 7.34
C LYS A 8 -5.24 15.55 8.61
N TRP A 9 -5.44 14.81 9.69
CA TRP A 9 -4.71 15.03 10.94
C TRP A 9 -3.21 14.74 10.80
N VAL A 10 -2.83 13.69 10.09
CA VAL A 10 -1.41 13.36 9.84
C VAL A 10 -0.72 14.48 9.07
N GLU A 11 -1.32 14.89 7.95
CA GLU A 11 -0.77 15.90 7.03
C GLU A 11 -0.74 17.29 7.68
N GLU A 12 -1.85 17.73 8.29
CA GLU A 12 -1.97 19.13 8.75
C GLU A 12 -1.44 19.35 10.18
N LYS A 13 -1.39 18.30 11.00
CA LYS A 13 -1.06 18.44 12.43
C LYS A 13 0.13 17.61 12.83
N LEU A 14 0.10 16.30 12.64
CA LEU A 14 1.12 15.43 13.25
C LEU A 14 2.52 15.73 12.72
N ILE A 15 2.71 15.74 11.40
CA ILE A 15 4.04 15.88 10.77
C ILE A 15 4.73 17.19 11.15
N HIS A 16 3.97 18.27 11.29
CA HIS A 16 4.53 19.58 11.63
C HIS A 16 4.84 19.77 13.12
N ASN A 17 4.32 18.89 13.99
CA ASN A 17 4.41 19.04 15.45
C ASN A 17 5.28 17.97 16.12
N ILE A 18 5.95 17.12 15.34
CA ILE A 18 6.89 16.11 15.86
C ILE A 18 8.35 16.55 15.68
N PRO A 19 9.26 16.10 16.57
CA PRO A 19 10.68 16.37 16.39
C PRO A 19 11.21 15.81 15.06
N PRO A 20 12.19 16.47 14.42
CA PRO A 20 12.82 15.94 13.21
C PRO A 20 13.48 14.57 13.49
N ASN A 21 13.53 13.70 12.48
CA ASN A 21 14.10 12.35 12.58
C ASN A 21 13.43 11.44 13.63
N SER A 22 12.17 11.71 13.98
CA SER A 22 11.38 10.82 14.83
C SER A 22 11.09 9.47 14.18
N VAL A 23 10.98 8.43 15.02
CA VAL A 23 10.48 7.10 14.62
C VAL A 23 9.01 6.98 14.99
N ILE A 24 8.17 6.71 14.00
CA ILE A 24 6.72 6.55 14.15
C ILE A 24 6.38 5.06 14.23
N CYS A 25 5.89 4.62 15.39
CA CYS A 25 5.36 3.28 15.57
C CYS A 25 3.88 3.24 15.22
N THR A 26 3.48 2.43 14.24
CA THR A 26 2.08 2.31 13.79
C THR A 26 1.61 0.87 13.70
N GLU A 27 0.35 0.62 14.06
CA GLU A 27 -0.30 -0.68 13.91
C GLU A 27 -0.89 -0.89 12.50
N ASN A 28 -1.17 -2.13 12.16
CA ASN A 28 -1.76 -2.48 10.86
C ASN A 28 -3.30 -2.34 10.86
N ALA A 29 -3.83 -1.21 11.35
CA ALA A 29 -5.27 -0.94 11.33
C ALA A 29 -5.75 -0.53 9.93
N SER A 30 -7.00 -0.84 9.58
CA SER A 30 -7.56 -0.63 8.24
C SER A 30 -7.40 0.81 7.73
N TYR A 31 -7.54 1.81 8.60
CA TYR A 31 -7.37 3.22 8.28
C TYR A 31 -5.91 3.67 8.10
N HIS A 32 -4.93 2.89 8.54
CA HIS A 32 -3.48 3.15 8.34
C HIS A 32 -2.92 2.50 7.06
N THR A 33 -3.76 1.76 6.32
CA THR A 33 -3.29 0.80 5.30
C THR A 33 -3.67 1.15 3.87
N LYS A 34 -3.81 2.45 3.55
CA LYS A 34 -3.99 2.88 2.15
C LYS A 34 -2.71 2.56 1.36
N VAL A 35 -2.81 1.58 0.46
CA VAL A 35 -1.69 1.14 -0.40
C VAL A 35 -1.46 2.17 -1.49
N LEU A 36 -0.21 2.59 -1.67
CA LEU A 36 0.19 3.59 -2.66
C LEU A 36 0.00 3.08 -4.10
N ASP A 37 0.37 1.81 -4.31
CA ASP A 37 0.35 1.14 -5.62
C ASP A 37 -0.40 -0.19 -5.49
N PRO A 38 -1.74 -0.15 -5.56
CA PRO A 38 -2.57 -1.32 -5.31
C PRO A 38 -2.46 -2.32 -6.47
N VAL A 39 -1.76 -3.43 -6.22
CA VAL A 39 -1.71 -4.56 -7.14
C VAL A 39 -3.11 -5.18 -7.26
N PRO A 40 -3.62 -5.42 -8.48
CA PRO A 40 -4.89 -6.10 -8.68
C PRO A 40 -4.95 -7.46 -7.98
N SER A 41 -6.08 -7.77 -7.34
CA SER A 41 -6.32 -9.09 -6.77
C SER A 41 -6.82 -10.09 -7.82
N LYS A 42 -6.83 -11.39 -7.50
CA LYS A 42 -7.42 -12.46 -8.34
C LYS A 42 -8.90 -12.22 -8.69
N TYR A 43 -9.61 -11.45 -7.88
CA TYR A 43 -11.02 -11.10 -8.10
C TYR A 43 -11.18 -9.89 -9.04
N SER A 44 -10.11 -9.19 -9.37
CA SER A 44 -10.14 -8.04 -10.29
C SER A 44 -10.64 -8.44 -11.68
N THR A 45 -11.22 -7.50 -12.41
CA THR A 45 -11.66 -7.72 -13.78
C THR A 45 -10.44 -7.90 -14.70
N LYS A 46 -10.62 -8.59 -15.82
CA LYS A 46 -9.57 -8.74 -16.84
C LYS A 46 -9.06 -7.38 -17.32
N LYS A 47 -9.97 -6.42 -17.51
CA LYS A 47 -9.66 -5.03 -17.84
C LYS A 47 -8.68 -4.41 -16.83
N LYS A 48 -8.97 -4.54 -15.53
CA LYS A 48 -8.12 -3.98 -14.47
C LYS A 48 -6.73 -4.62 -14.40
N LEU A 49 -6.61 -5.91 -14.73
CA LEU A 49 -5.31 -6.58 -14.84
C LEU A 49 -4.50 -6.01 -16.00
N ILE A 50 -5.13 -5.84 -17.16
CA ILE A 50 -4.51 -5.26 -18.35
C ILE A 50 -4.07 -3.81 -18.10
N GLU A 51 -4.95 -2.98 -17.52
CA GLU A 51 -4.64 -1.58 -17.17
C GLU A 51 -3.38 -1.50 -16.30
N TRP A 52 -3.30 -2.32 -15.24
CA TRP A 52 -2.11 -2.35 -14.38
C TRP A 52 -0.85 -2.80 -15.13
N LEU A 53 -0.94 -3.82 -16.00
CA LEU A 53 0.20 -4.27 -16.81
C LEU A 53 0.68 -3.19 -17.78
N VAL A 54 -0.24 -2.43 -18.38
CA VAL A 54 0.08 -1.27 -19.23
C VAL A 54 0.75 -0.17 -18.41
N GLU A 55 0.20 0.19 -17.24
CA GLU A 55 0.77 1.21 -16.35
C GLU A 55 2.20 0.85 -15.91
N LYS A 56 2.49 -0.43 -15.74
CA LYS A 56 3.84 -0.94 -15.41
C LYS A 56 4.73 -1.19 -16.63
N ASN A 57 4.26 -0.90 -17.84
CA ASN A 57 4.95 -1.18 -19.11
C ASN A 57 5.38 -2.66 -19.26
N ILE A 58 4.54 -3.59 -18.78
CA ILE A 58 4.78 -5.02 -18.87
C ILE A 58 4.15 -5.57 -20.15
N VAL A 59 4.96 -6.29 -20.93
CA VAL A 59 4.50 -6.96 -22.16
C VAL A 59 3.46 -8.02 -21.80
N HIS A 60 2.29 -7.91 -22.40
CA HIS A 60 1.18 -8.83 -22.17
C HIS A 60 0.38 -9.02 -23.46
N ASN A 61 -0.37 -10.13 -23.54
CA ASN A 61 -1.29 -10.38 -24.64
C ASN A 61 -2.73 -10.15 -24.14
N PRO A 62 -3.50 -9.21 -24.70
CA PRO A 62 -4.85 -8.92 -24.22
C PRO A 62 -5.85 -10.08 -24.45
N ASN A 63 -5.52 -11.04 -25.32
CA ASN A 63 -6.38 -12.19 -25.63
C ASN A 63 -6.16 -13.40 -24.70
N THR A 64 -5.17 -13.37 -23.80
CA THR A 64 -4.90 -14.47 -22.87
C THR A 64 -5.98 -14.63 -21.81
N ARG A 65 -5.93 -15.78 -21.10
CA ARG A 65 -6.87 -16.07 -20.02
C ARG A 65 -6.62 -15.13 -18.86
N LYS A 66 -7.68 -14.83 -18.10
CA LYS A 66 -7.61 -13.99 -16.89
C LYS A 66 -6.58 -14.53 -15.89
N THR A 67 -6.46 -15.86 -15.79
CA THR A 67 -5.50 -16.54 -14.90
C THR A 67 -4.06 -16.22 -15.29
N GLU A 68 -3.71 -16.35 -16.57
CA GLU A 68 -2.37 -16.06 -17.07
C GLU A 68 -1.98 -14.58 -16.89
N LEU A 69 -2.94 -13.67 -17.10
CA LEU A 69 -2.74 -12.24 -16.81
C LEU A 69 -2.50 -12.00 -15.32
N TYR A 70 -3.21 -12.71 -14.45
CA TYR A 70 -3.01 -12.60 -13.00
C TYR A 70 -1.66 -13.17 -12.55
N ASP A 71 -1.23 -14.30 -13.12
CA ASP A 71 0.08 -14.89 -12.84
C ASP A 71 1.21 -13.93 -13.23
N LEU A 72 1.06 -13.24 -14.36
CA LEU A 72 1.99 -12.20 -14.82
C LEU A 72 2.01 -11.00 -13.87
N VAL A 73 0.84 -10.54 -13.40
CA VAL A 73 0.73 -9.48 -12.39
C VAL A 73 1.43 -9.89 -11.10
N GLN A 74 1.22 -11.13 -10.62
CA GLN A 74 1.85 -11.63 -9.40
C GLN A 74 3.37 -11.76 -9.54
N ALA A 75 3.87 -12.19 -10.69
CA ALA A 75 5.30 -12.32 -10.97
C ALA A 75 6.02 -10.96 -10.99
N ASN A 76 5.32 -9.88 -11.34
CA ASN A 76 5.87 -8.52 -11.40
C ASN A 76 5.42 -7.63 -10.23
N ALA A 77 4.65 -8.18 -9.30
CA ALA A 77 4.17 -7.44 -8.14
C ALA A 77 5.35 -7.09 -7.20
N PRO A 78 5.38 -5.90 -6.60
CA PRO A 78 6.37 -5.57 -5.59
C PRO A 78 6.31 -6.56 -4.42
N PRO A 79 7.46 -7.00 -3.88
CA PRO A 79 7.51 -7.98 -2.79
C PRO A 79 6.92 -7.44 -1.48
N ALA A 80 6.91 -6.11 -1.31
CA ALA A 80 6.37 -5.44 -0.13
C ALA A 80 5.34 -4.39 -0.52
N LYS A 81 4.24 -4.32 0.25
CA LYS A 81 3.24 -3.25 0.12
C LYS A 81 3.84 -1.95 0.64
N LYS A 82 3.70 -0.88 -0.14
CA LYS A 82 4.00 0.48 0.31
C LYS A 82 2.70 1.17 0.72
N TYR A 83 2.70 1.74 1.92
CA TYR A 83 1.56 2.48 2.45
C TYR A 83 1.78 3.97 2.30
N TYR A 84 0.72 4.71 1.99
CA TYR A 84 0.78 6.15 1.78
C TYR A 84 1.36 6.89 2.98
N ILE A 85 0.89 6.59 4.20
CA ILE A 85 1.40 7.26 5.41
C ILE A 85 2.89 6.98 5.65
N ASP A 86 3.35 5.76 5.33
CA ASP A 86 4.74 5.39 5.55
C ASP A 86 5.67 6.23 4.66
N GLU A 87 5.30 6.37 3.39
CA GLU A 87 6.05 7.18 2.44
C GLU A 87 5.93 8.69 2.76
N LEU A 88 4.78 9.12 3.27
CA LEU A 88 4.58 10.51 3.72
C LEU A 88 5.52 10.85 4.88
N PHE A 89 5.60 10.00 5.92
CA PHE A 89 6.52 10.21 7.04
C PHE A 89 7.99 10.18 6.58
N LYS A 90 8.37 9.21 5.75
CA LYS A 90 9.74 9.10 5.20
C LYS A 90 10.14 10.33 4.39
N THR A 91 9.24 10.84 3.56
CA THR A 91 9.50 12.05 2.75
C THR A 91 9.69 13.29 3.63
N ASN A 92 9.09 13.31 4.82
CA ASN A 92 9.28 14.36 5.83
C ASN A 92 10.45 14.07 6.80
N GLY A 93 11.28 13.06 6.52
CA GLY A 93 12.46 12.74 7.34
C GLY A 93 12.15 11.95 8.61
N HIS A 94 11.05 11.18 8.63
CA HIS A 94 10.67 10.32 9.74
C HIS A 94 10.68 8.85 9.34
N ASP A 95 11.21 8.00 10.21
CA ASP A 95 11.16 6.55 10.00
C ASP A 95 9.85 5.96 10.52
N VAL A 96 9.40 4.87 9.91
CA VAL A 96 8.15 4.20 10.30
C VAL A 96 8.40 2.74 10.63
N LEU A 97 7.99 2.34 11.83
CA LEU A 97 8.02 0.96 12.31
C LEU A 97 6.60 0.42 12.43
N ARG A 98 6.27 -0.61 11.65
CA ARG A 98 4.97 -1.29 11.72
C ARG A 98 5.01 -2.43 12.71
N ILE A 99 4.15 -2.38 13.72
CA ILE A 99 3.98 -3.49 14.66
C ILE A 99 3.08 -4.57 14.04
N PRO A 100 3.31 -5.86 14.36
CA PRO A 100 2.48 -6.95 13.86
C PRO A 100 1.03 -6.77 14.33
N PRO A 101 0.05 -7.25 13.54
CA PRO A 101 -1.35 -7.20 13.94
C PRO A 101 -1.53 -7.93 15.28
N SER A 102 -2.26 -7.31 16.20
CA SER A 102 -2.65 -7.88 17.49
C SER A 102 -3.58 -9.09 17.26
N GLY A 103 -3.00 -10.25 17.00
CA GLY A 103 -3.76 -11.47 16.67
C GLY A 103 -2.92 -12.71 16.37
N VAL A 104 -1.62 -12.58 16.08
CA VAL A 104 -0.75 -13.74 15.86
C VAL A 104 -0.18 -14.20 17.21
N GLY A 105 -1.04 -14.76 18.07
CA GLY A 105 -0.59 -15.23 19.39
C GLY A 105 -1.65 -15.56 20.44
N ARG A 106 -2.93 -15.75 20.07
CA ARG A 106 -3.91 -16.39 20.96
C ARG A 106 -4.40 -17.68 20.31
N THR A 107 -3.72 -18.76 20.72
CA THR A 107 -4.10 -20.19 20.71
C THR A 107 -4.76 -20.74 19.46
#